data_AF-A0A6B3MWR9-F1
#
_entry.id   AF-A0A6B3MWR9-F1
#
_cell.length_a   1.000
_cell.length_b   1.000
_cell.length_c   1.000
_cell.angle_alpha   90.00
_cell.angle_beta   90.00
_cell.angle_gamma   90.00
#
_symmetry.space_group_name_H-M   'P 1'
#
loop_
_entity.id
_entity.type
_entity.pdbx_description
1 polymer ?
#
loop_
_entity_poly.entity_id
_entity_poly.type
_entity_poly.pdbx_seq_one_letter_code
_entity_poly.pdbx_strand_id
1 'polypeptide(L)'
;AGAAYVPIDPELPQERREFLLTQGEVKVVLTQEPLLEQLAIPEGIECLSVDTFESRKNDSISFVPVHHPEDLAYVIYTSGSTGLPKGVIIKHQAVVNTILDINQRFNVTANDRILAVSALNFDLSVYDIFGILAVGGTVVIPSAIEAKDPARWYELIVKHQVTLWNSVPALMQMLVEYLSGQLNQSHGTLRLALLSGDWIPLTLPEQIKDLWSDIQIVSLGGATEASIWSIYYPIEQISPVTKSIPYGKSLANQTVSVLNDLMQPAPVWVSGDLYIGGVGLASGYLLDEKKTNASFITHPVTHERLYKTGDLGRYLPDGNIEFLGRSDFQVKINGYRVELGEVEAALSEHSTVKEAIVVVLGESEHKRLVAYIVPSQSSVDKAKLPEGYQPSQTTGVIQDPVEKIEFKLKQPGLRSPSPTKETISLPLSEFDEAQKEAYLKRQSYRQFLMQPLPLEEFSQFLSCLLQMKLDDYPLPKYLYPSAGNLYPVQTYLLIKPERVSGLSGGIYYYCPR
;
A
#
# COMPACT_ATOMS: atom_id res chain seq x y z
N ALA A 1 -13.01 -4.10 32.19
CA ALA A 1 -11.70 -4.71 32.49
C ALA A 1 -10.53 -3.74 32.35
N GLY A 2 -10.58 -2.75 31.42
CA GLY A 2 -9.43 -1.85 31.20
C GLY A 2 -8.25 -2.54 30.51
N ALA A 3 -8.49 -3.69 29.89
CA ALA A 3 -7.50 -4.46 29.15
C ALA A 3 -7.60 -4.18 27.65
N ALA A 4 -6.49 -4.33 26.93
CA ALA A 4 -6.46 -4.35 25.47
C ALA A 4 -6.71 -5.77 24.95
N TYR A 5 -7.32 -5.89 23.77
CA TYR A 5 -7.50 -7.19 23.12
C TYR A 5 -6.47 -7.45 22.02
N VAL A 6 -6.15 -8.72 21.81
CA VAL A 6 -5.28 -9.21 20.73
C VAL A 6 -6.05 -10.28 19.96
N PRO A 7 -6.60 -9.96 18.76
CA PRO A 7 -7.33 -10.94 17.98
C PRO A 7 -6.36 -11.94 17.36
N ILE A 8 -6.57 -13.23 17.64
CA ILE A 8 -5.78 -14.33 17.09
C ILE A 8 -6.71 -15.27 16.34
N ASP A 9 -6.37 -15.53 15.09
CA ASP A 9 -7.11 -16.45 14.23
C ASP A 9 -6.77 -17.90 14.62
N PRO A 10 -7.76 -18.72 15.01
CA PRO A 10 -7.54 -20.11 15.42
C PRO A 10 -7.10 -21.01 14.25
N GLU A 11 -7.19 -20.57 12.99
CA GLU A 11 -6.69 -21.33 11.84
C GLU A 11 -5.19 -21.12 11.58
N LEU A 12 -4.55 -20.15 12.24
CA LEU A 12 -3.10 -19.94 12.12
C LEU A 12 -2.33 -21.16 12.62
N PRO A 13 -1.16 -21.50 12.04
CA PRO A 13 -0.32 -22.58 12.55
C PRO A 13 -0.01 -22.42 14.04
N GLN A 14 0.07 -23.54 14.77
CA GLN A 14 0.27 -23.56 16.23
C GLN A 14 1.45 -22.69 16.67
N GLU A 15 2.61 -22.86 16.04
CA GLU A 15 3.83 -22.08 16.34
C GLU A 15 3.60 -20.56 16.21
N ARG A 16 2.81 -20.15 15.20
CA ARG A 16 2.45 -18.74 15.00
C ARG A 16 1.50 -18.26 16.09
N ARG A 17 0.54 -19.07 16.52
CA ARG A 17 -0.36 -18.72 17.64
C ARG A 17 0.42 -18.58 18.95
N GLU A 18 1.30 -19.52 19.27
CA GLU A 18 2.16 -19.49 20.46
C GLU A 18 3.08 -18.26 20.47
N PHE A 19 3.67 -17.92 19.31
CA PHE A 19 4.44 -16.70 19.13
C PHE A 19 3.61 -15.45 19.44
N LEU A 20 2.40 -15.34 18.88
CA LEU A 20 1.52 -14.18 19.09
C LEU A 20 1.06 -14.05 20.55
N LEU A 21 0.76 -15.16 21.22
CA LEU A 21 0.41 -15.18 22.65
C LEU A 21 1.58 -14.73 23.52
N THR A 22 2.77 -15.22 23.24
CA THR A 22 3.99 -14.92 24.02
C THR A 22 4.45 -13.48 23.78
N GLN A 23 4.60 -13.07 22.52
CA GLN A 23 5.01 -11.70 22.16
C GLN A 23 3.94 -10.66 22.51
N GLY A 24 2.67 -11.06 22.52
CA GLY A 24 1.55 -10.22 22.92
C GLY A 24 1.47 -9.94 24.42
N GLU A 25 2.35 -10.56 25.22
CA GLU A 25 2.30 -10.56 26.68
C GLU A 25 0.92 -10.94 27.23
N VAL A 26 0.19 -11.81 26.51
CA VAL A 26 -1.20 -12.16 26.80
C VAL A 26 -1.31 -12.81 28.17
N LYS A 27 -2.25 -12.32 28.99
CA LYS A 27 -2.51 -12.86 30.34
C LYS A 27 -3.73 -13.77 30.40
N VAL A 28 -4.73 -13.48 29.58
CA VAL A 28 -5.99 -14.22 29.50
C VAL A 28 -6.36 -14.45 28.05
N VAL A 29 -6.67 -15.69 27.69
CA VAL A 29 -7.23 -16.08 26.41
C VAL A 29 -8.73 -16.31 26.60
N LEU A 30 -9.54 -15.61 25.82
CA LEU A 30 -10.98 -15.83 25.72
C LEU A 30 -11.23 -16.62 24.44
N THR A 31 -11.80 -17.82 24.56
CA THR A 31 -12.03 -18.74 23.44
C THR A 31 -13.38 -19.45 23.58
N GLN A 32 -13.66 -20.39 22.68
CA GLN A 32 -14.83 -21.27 22.71
C GLN A 32 -14.40 -22.69 23.08
N GLU A 33 -15.32 -23.48 23.64
CA GLU A 33 -15.03 -24.83 24.16
C GLU A 33 -14.41 -25.74 23.10
N PRO A 34 -14.90 -25.78 21.84
CA PRO A 34 -14.32 -26.62 20.78
C PRO A 34 -12.88 -26.26 20.42
N LEU A 35 -12.42 -25.05 20.75
CA LEU A 35 -11.07 -24.57 20.47
C LEU A 35 -10.09 -24.84 21.61
N LEU A 36 -10.58 -25.15 22.82
CA LEU A 36 -9.70 -25.36 23.98
C LEU A 36 -8.67 -26.46 23.74
N GLU A 37 -9.08 -27.58 23.14
CA GLU A 37 -8.18 -28.71 22.85
C GLU A 37 -7.21 -28.42 21.68
N GLN A 38 -7.56 -27.48 20.81
CA GLN A 38 -6.76 -27.12 19.63
C GLN A 38 -5.72 -26.04 19.94
N LEU A 39 -5.95 -25.26 20.99
CA LEU A 39 -5.09 -24.18 21.40
C LEU A 39 -4.04 -24.71 22.39
N ALA A 40 -2.81 -24.88 21.91
CA ALA A 40 -1.66 -25.06 22.79
C ALA A 40 -1.38 -23.72 23.50
N ILE A 41 -1.99 -23.51 24.66
CA ILE A 41 -1.83 -22.30 25.46
C ILE A 41 -0.50 -22.38 26.24
N PRO A 42 0.40 -21.40 26.10
CA PRO A 42 1.63 -21.32 26.89
C PRO A 42 1.36 -21.33 28.40
N GLU A 43 2.30 -21.89 29.17
CA GLU A 43 2.22 -21.91 30.63
C GLU A 43 2.12 -20.50 31.21
N GLY A 44 1.24 -20.30 32.19
CA GLY A 44 1.03 -19.02 32.86
C GLY A 44 0.00 -18.10 32.21
N ILE A 45 -0.63 -18.50 31.10
CA ILE A 45 -1.75 -17.79 30.48
C ILE A 45 -3.06 -18.46 30.92
N GLU A 46 -3.98 -17.67 31.50
CA GLU A 46 -5.32 -18.17 31.85
C GLU A 46 -6.16 -18.35 30.57
N CYS A 47 -6.84 -19.49 30.41
CA CYS A 47 -7.71 -19.74 29.26
C CYS A 47 -9.15 -19.92 29.73
N LEU A 48 -10.06 -19.10 29.22
CA LEU A 48 -11.47 -19.08 29.58
C LEU A 48 -12.33 -19.33 28.34
N SER A 49 -13.26 -20.26 28.47
CA SER A 49 -14.25 -20.56 27.45
C SER A 49 -15.48 -19.70 27.66
N VAL A 50 -15.83 -18.83 26.70
CA VAL A 50 -16.93 -17.86 26.87
C VAL A 50 -18.33 -18.49 26.77
N ASP A 51 -18.43 -19.67 26.16
CA ASP A 51 -19.66 -20.43 25.90
C ASP A 51 -20.04 -21.40 27.02
N THR A 52 -19.06 -21.89 27.80
CA THR A 52 -19.31 -22.72 28.99
C THR A 52 -19.13 -21.96 30.31
N PHE A 53 -18.69 -20.70 30.25
CA PHE A 53 -18.65 -19.85 31.44
C PHE A 53 -20.06 -19.62 31.96
N GLU A 54 -20.46 -20.37 32.99
CA GLU A 54 -21.67 -20.07 33.74
C GLU A 54 -21.48 -18.69 34.36
N SER A 55 -22.13 -17.67 33.78
CA SER A 55 -22.14 -16.35 34.38
C SER A 55 -22.65 -16.55 35.80
N ARG A 56 -21.80 -16.31 36.81
CA ARG A 56 -22.29 -16.20 38.17
C ARG A 56 -23.32 -15.09 38.11
N LYS A 57 -24.61 -15.45 38.23
CA LYS A 57 -25.73 -14.52 38.35
C LYS A 57 -25.52 -13.76 39.66
N ASN A 58 -24.60 -12.81 39.66
CA ASN A 58 -24.37 -11.90 40.76
C ASN A 58 -24.78 -10.51 40.28
N ASP A 59 -25.90 -10.06 40.85
CA ASP A 59 -26.25 -8.69 41.21
C ASP A 59 -25.61 -7.58 40.40
N SER A 60 -26.42 -6.94 39.55
CA SER A 60 -26.25 -5.57 39.05
C SER A 60 -24.83 -5.01 39.15
N ILE A 61 -23.87 -5.65 38.46
CA ILE A 61 -22.49 -5.16 38.44
C ILE A 61 -22.55 -3.88 37.60
N SER A 62 -22.47 -2.73 38.27
CA SER A 62 -22.24 -1.47 37.59
C SER A 62 -20.84 -1.52 36.99
N PHE A 63 -20.76 -1.68 35.67
CA PHE A 63 -19.50 -1.55 34.95
C PHE A 63 -19.09 -0.09 34.94
N VAL A 64 -18.43 0.36 36.00
CA VAL A 64 -17.76 1.66 36.01
C VAL A 64 -16.61 1.59 34.99
N PRO A 65 -16.56 2.47 33.98
CA PRO A 65 -15.43 2.53 33.07
C PRO A 65 -14.16 2.84 33.87
N VAL A 66 -13.19 1.91 33.83
CA VAL A 66 -11.88 2.04 34.49
C VAL A 66 -10.76 2.44 33.53
N HIS A 67 -11.08 2.68 32.27
CA HIS A 67 -10.11 2.99 31.22
C HIS A 67 -9.94 4.50 31.05
N HIS A 68 -8.75 4.89 30.60
CA HIS A 68 -8.40 6.24 30.17
C HIS A 68 -8.22 6.31 28.64
N PRO A 69 -8.38 7.49 28.01
CA PRO A 69 -8.21 7.63 26.56
C PRO A 69 -6.84 7.22 26.03
N GLU A 70 -5.80 7.33 26.88
CA GLU A 70 -4.41 6.97 26.56
C GLU A 70 -4.09 5.50 26.79
N ASP A 71 -5.02 4.74 27.39
CA ASP A 71 -4.85 3.30 27.60
C ASP A 71 -4.94 2.54 26.27
N LEU A 72 -4.30 1.37 26.23
CA LEU A 72 -4.33 0.49 25.07
C LEU A 72 -5.74 -0.06 24.86
N ALA A 73 -6.22 0.07 23.62
CA ALA A 73 -7.48 -0.53 23.18
C ALA A 73 -7.23 -1.93 22.57
N TYR A 74 -6.22 -2.04 21.71
CA TYR A 74 -5.91 -3.29 21.04
C TYR A 74 -4.48 -3.36 20.52
N VAL A 75 -4.03 -4.59 20.27
CA VAL A 75 -2.83 -4.88 19.49
C VAL A 75 -3.22 -5.77 18.32
N ILE A 76 -3.00 -5.29 17.09
CA ILE A 76 -3.18 -6.09 15.87
C ILE A 76 -1.83 -6.37 15.26
N TYR A 77 -1.58 -7.64 14.95
CA TYR A 77 -0.34 -8.08 14.33
C TYR A 77 -0.40 -7.95 12.82
N THR A 78 0.66 -7.39 12.25
CA THR A 78 0.85 -7.27 10.80
C THR A 78 2.11 -8.03 10.38
N SER A 79 2.21 -8.36 9.09
CA SER A 79 3.43 -8.95 8.51
C SER A 79 4.63 -8.02 8.73
N GLY A 80 5.80 -8.63 8.97
CA GLY A 80 7.02 -7.89 9.28
C GLY A 80 8.12 -8.16 8.27
N SER A 81 8.78 -7.10 7.79
CA SER A 81 9.92 -7.16 6.87
C SER A 81 11.08 -8.07 7.32
N THR A 82 11.15 -8.45 8.60
CA THR A 82 12.17 -9.31 9.20
C THR A 82 11.75 -10.79 9.30
N GLY A 83 10.58 -11.17 8.79
CA GLY A 83 10.04 -12.54 8.93
C GLY A 83 9.10 -12.74 10.09
N LEU A 84 9.14 -11.88 11.11
CA LEU A 84 8.31 -12.00 12.30
C LEU A 84 7.16 -10.98 12.30
N PRO A 85 5.93 -11.39 12.68
CA PRO A 85 4.81 -10.46 12.84
C PRO A 85 5.13 -9.34 13.83
N LYS A 86 4.69 -8.12 13.53
CA LYS A 86 4.85 -6.95 14.40
C LYS A 86 3.50 -6.54 14.98
N GLY A 87 3.41 -6.44 16.31
CA GLY A 87 2.19 -6.04 17.01
C GLY A 87 2.06 -4.53 17.03
N VAL A 88 1.02 -3.97 16.41
CA VAL A 88 0.78 -2.52 16.37
C VAL A 88 -0.07 -2.11 17.56
N ILE A 89 0.45 -1.20 18.39
CA ILE A 89 -0.18 -0.81 19.65
C ILE A 89 -1.10 0.41 19.46
N ILE A 90 -2.42 0.22 19.59
CA ILE A 90 -3.42 1.28 19.42
C ILE A 90 -4.07 1.64 20.75
N LYS A 91 -4.18 2.96 20.99
CA LYS A 91 -4.84 3.56 22.16
C LYS A 91 -6.31 3.83 21.90
N HIS A 92 -7.11 3.91 22.96
CA HIS A 92 -8.55 4.23 22.88
C HIS A 92 -8.84 5.50 22.09
N GLN A 93 -8.16 6.61 22.40
CA GLN A 93 -8.43 7.89 21.73
C GLN A 93 -8.19 7.86 20.21
N ALA A 94 -7.23 7.06 19.76
CA ALA A 94 -6.81 7.01 18.37
C ALA A 94 -7.90 6.37 17.50
N VAL A 95 -8.42 5.22 17.95
CA VAL A 95 -9.55 4.54 17.29
C VAL A 95 -10.86 5.31 17.44
N VAL A 96 -11.13 5.88 18.61
CA VAL A 96 -12.36 6.66 18.84
C VAL A 96 -12.39 7.89 17.92
N ASN A 97 -11.26 8.57 17.71
CA ASN A 97 -11.17 9.67 16.76
C ASN A 97 -11.59 9.25 15.34
N THR A 98 -11.04 8.14 14.83
CA THR A 98 -11.38 7.63 13.49
C THR A 98 -12.87 7.26 13.40
N ILE A 99 -13.41 6.55 14.39
CA ILE A 99 -14.82 6.14 14.42
C ILE A 99 -15.75 7.35 14.41
N LEU A 100 -15.50 8.33 15.28
CA LEU A 100 -16.36 9.51 15.39
C LEU A 100 -16.36 10.34 14.10
N ASP A 101 -15.19 10.50 13.46
CA ASP A 101 -15.10 11.25 12.21
C ASP A 101 -15.89 10.56 11.08
N ILE A 102 -15.69 9.26 10.87
CA ILE A 102 -16.42 8.52 9.83
C ILE A 102 -17.93 8.55 10.09
N ASN A 103 -18.35 8.31 11.33
CA ASN A 103 -19.77 8.33 11.69
C ASN A 103 -20.40 9.70 11.45
N GLN A 104 -19.74 10.78 11.87
CA GLN A 104 -20.23 12.14 11.67
C GLN A 104 -20.27 12.52 10.18
N ARG A 105 -19.24 12.16 9.42
CA ARG A 105 -19.07 12.55 8.02
C ARG A 105 -20.09 11.89 7.09
N PHE A 106 -20.44 10.63 7.36
CA PHE A 106 -21.37 9.84 6.54
C PHE A 106 -22.72 9.58 7.21
N ASN A 107 -23.02 10.36 8.25
CA ASN A 107 -24.27 10.35 8.99
C ASN A 107 -24.67 8.92 9.41
N VAL A 108 -23.76 8.22 10.09
CA VAL A 108 -24.00 6.88 10.63
C VAL A 108 -24.70 7.03 11.97
N THR A 109 -25.82 6.32 12.16
CA THR A 109 -26.75 6.51 13.27
C THR A 109 -27.20 5.18 13.86
N ALA A 110 -27.97 5.23 14.95
CA ALA A 110 -28.57 4.04 15.57
C ALA A 110 -29.49 3.23 14.63
N ASN A 111 -29.93 3.81 13.52
CA ASN A 111 -30.77 3.09 12.54
C ASN A 111 -29.93 2.22 11.59
N ASP A 112 -28.61 2.36 11.61
CA ASP A 112 -27.72 1.66 10.70
C ASP A 112 -27.37 0.25 11.15
N ARG A 113 -27.15 -0.59 10.15
CA ARG A 113 -26.86 -2.01 10.32
C ARG A 113 -25.71 -2.36 9.40
N ILE A 114 -24.61 -2.85 9.94
CA ILE A 114 -23.44 -3.29 9.15
C ILE A 114 -23.42 -4.80 9.02
N LEU A 115 -22.97 -5.30 7.88
CA LEU A 115 -22.54 -6.68 7.75
C LEU A 115 -21.03 -6.75 8.07
N ALA A 116 -20.68 -7.37 9.19
CA ALA A 116 -19.30 -7.48 9.67
C ALA A 116 -18.54 -8.59 8.92
N VAL A 117 -18.10 -8.29 7.70
CA VAL A 117 -17.37 -9.23 6.83
C VAL A 117 -15.86 -9.21 7.08
N SER A 118 -15.34 -8.23 7.83
CA SER A 118 -13.91 -8.13 8.10
C SER A 118 -13.46 -9.16 9.14
N ALA A 119 -12.36 -9.85 8.85
CA ALA A 119 -11.75 -10.75 9.82
C ALA A 119 -11.26 -9.99 11.06
N LEU A 120 -11.43 -10.55 12.26
CA LEU A 120 -11.14 -9.87 13.52
C LEU A 120 -9.65 -9.54 13.72
N ASN A 121 -8.76 -10.26 13.03
CA ASN A 121 -7.32 -10.01 13.00
C ASN A 121 -6.92 -8.90 12.00
N PHE A 122 -7.88 -8.27 11.32
CA PHE A 122 -7.70 -7.06 10.52
C PHE A 122 -8.35 -5.86 11.20
N ASP A 123 -7.70 -4.71 11.12
CA ASP A 123 -8.15 -3.46 11.73
C ASP A 123 -9.48 -2.93 11.16
N LEU A 124 -9.87 -3.32 9.94
CA LEU A 124 -11.21 -3.01 9.40
C LEU A 124 -12.35 -3.52 10.30
N SER A 125 -12.15 -4.67 10.97
CA SER A 125 -13.15 -5.24 11.89
C SER A 125 -13.44 -4.35 13.09
N VAL A 126 -12.49 -3.49 13.46
CA VAL A 126 -12.64 -2.54 14.56
C VAL A 126 -13.78 -1.58 14.26
N TYR A 127 -13.91 -1.12 13.00
CA TYR A 127 -15.04 -0.28 12.60
C TYR A 127 -16.34 -1.09 12.49
N ASP A 128 -16.28 -2.33 11.95
CA ASP A 128 -17.46 -3.21 11.85
C ASP A 128 -18.14 -3.41 13.21
N ILE A 129 -17.34 -3.56 14.27
CA ILE A 129 -17.85 -3.76 15.62
C ILE A 129 -18.10 -2.42 16.31
N PHE A 130 -17.04 -1.65 16.57
CA PHE A 130 -17.13 -0.50 17.46
C PHE A 130 -17.67 0.75 16.76
N GLY A 131 -17.52 0.87 15.44
CA GLY A 131 -18.05 1.99 14.67
C GLY A 131 -19.57 2.09 14.79
N ILE A 132 -20.25 0.96 14.63
CA ILE A 132 -21.71 0.87 14.69
C ILE A 132 -22.24 0.83 16.11
N LEU A 133 -21.57 0.12 17.02
CA LEU A 133 -21.99 0.10 18.42
C LEU A 133 -21.84 1.49 19.08
N ALA A 134 -20.88 2.32 18.65
CA ALA A 134 -20.70 3.68 19.15
C ALA A 134 -21.91 4.60 18.89
N VAL A 135 -22.72 4.31 17.88
CA VAL A 135 -23.94 5.07 17.55
C VAL A 135 -25.23 4.34 17.95
N GLY A 136 -25.12 3.18 18.59
CA GLY A 136 -26.27 2.34 18.98
C GLY A 136 -26.91 1.57 17.81
N GLY A 137 -26.18 1.35 16.72
CA GLY A 137 -26.66 0.57 15.58
C GLY A 137 -26.49 -0.95 15.78
N THR A 138 -26.71 -1.71 14.71
CA THR A 138 -26.70 -3.19 14.74
C THR A 138 -25.53 -3.78 13.95
N VAL A 139 -24.83 -4.75 14.55
CA VAL A 139 -23.82 -5.56 13.86
C VAL A 139 -24.44 -6.89 13.43
N VAL A 140 -24.46 -7.17 12.13
CA VAL A 140 -24.88 -8.45 11.55
C VAL A 140 -23.62 -9.27 11.26
N ILE A 141 -23.45 -10.39 11.94
CA ILE A 141 -22.24 -11.21 11.87
C ILE A 141 -22.54 -12.46 11.04
N PRO A 142 -21.89 -12.66 9.87
CA PRO A 142 -21.99 -13.92 9.13
C PRO A 142 -21.35 -15.07 9.92
N SER A 143 -21.83 -16.30 9.74
CA SER A 143 -21.15 -17.44 10.36
C SER A 143 -19.75 -17.66 9.75
N ALA A 144 -18.84 -18.29 10.49
CA ALA A 144 -17.46 -18.49 10.04
C ALA A 144 -17.36 -19.26 8.71
N ILE A 145 -18.25 -20.24 8.50
CA ILE A 145 -18.32 -21.04 7.26
C ILE A 145 -18.75 -20.18 6.07
N GLU A 146 -19.55 -19.15 6.31
CA GLU A 146 -20.17 -18.30 5.31
C GLU A 146 -19.42 -16.96 5.13
N ALA A 147 -18.28 -16.80 5.81
CA ALA A 147 -17.55 -15.53 5.88
C ALA A 147 -17.11 -15.01 4.51
N LYS A 148 -16.98 -15.87 3.49
CA LYS A 148 -16.62 -15.53 2.10
C LYS A 148 -17.61 -16.06 1.06
N ASP A 149 -18.90 -16.10 1.40
CA ASP A 149 -19.97 -16.54 0.50
C ASP A 149 -20.92 -15.38 0.12
N PRO A 150 -20.87 -14.87 -1.13
CA PRO A 150 -21.72 -13.76 -1.55
C PRO A 150 -23.21 -14.08 -1.56
N ALA A 151 -23.61 -15.34 -1.70
CA ALA A 151 -25.01 -15.74 -1.60
C ALA A 151 -25.54 -15.53 -0.18
N ARG A 152 -24.74 -15.90 0.83
CA ARG A 152 -25.10 -15.74 2.24
C ARG A 152 -25.04 -14.29 2.69
N TRP A 153 -24.07 -13.53 2.22
CA TRP A 153 -24.05 -12.08 2.45
C TRP A 153 -25.32 -11.41 1.92
N TYR A 154 -25.75 -11.75 0.71
CA TYR A 154 -26.99 -11.23 0.14
C TYR A 154 -28.22 -11.62 0.98
N GLU A 155 -28.35 -12.89 1.36
CA GLU A 155 -29.45 -13.34 2.25
C GLU A 155 -29.49 -12.53 3.55
N LEU A 156 -28.34 -12.29 4.18
CA LEU A 156 -28.23 -11.48 5.40
C LEU A 156 -28.56 -10.01 5.16
N ILE A 157 -28.09 -9.43 4.05
CA ILE A 157 -28.39 -8.05 3.66
C ILE A 157 -29.89 -7.84 3.54
N VAL A 158 -30.59 -8.73 2.85
CA VAL A 158 -32.05 -8.66 2.67
C VAL A 158 -32.78 -8.95 3.99
N LYS A 159 -32.43 -10.05 4.67
CA LYS A 159 -33.12 -10.46 5.90
C LYS A 159 -33.00 -9.44 7.02
N HIS A 160 -31.81 -8.87 7.20
CA HIS A 160 -31.51 -7.95 8.29
C HIS A 160 -31.56 -6.49 7.87
N GLN A 161 -31.90 -6.18 6.61
CA GLN A 161 -31.98 -4.81 6.08
C GLN A 161 -30.66 -4.06 6.36
N VAL A 162 -29.55 -4.67 5.97
CA VAL A 162 -28.21 -4.08 6.15
C VAL A 162 -28.13 -2.77 5.37
N THR A 163 -27.58 -1.73 5.99
CA THR A 163 -27.43 -0.39 5.41
C THR A 163 -25.98 -0.04 5.09
N LEU A 164 -25.03 -0.63 5.80
CA LEU A 164 -23.60 -0.34 5.67
C LEU A 164 -22.82 -1.58 5.24
N TRP A 165 -21.88 -1.35 4.32
CA TRP A 165 -20.87 -2.31 3.90
C TRP A 165 -19.48 -1.73 4.12
N ASN A 166 -18.59 -2.49 4.75
CA ASN A 166 -17.19 -2.12 4.94
C ASN A 166 -16.30 -3.30 4.57
N SER A 167 -15.43 -3.14 3.57
CA SER A 167 -14.54 -4.21 3.14
C SER A 167 -13.38 -3.73 2.27
N VAL A 168 -12.54 -4.70 1.90
CA VAL A 168 -11.66 -4.56 0.74
C VAL A 168 -12.45 -4.63 -0.57
N PRO A 169 -12.01 -3.95 -1.66
CA PRO A 169 -12.75 -3.89 -2.92
C PRO A 169 -13.11 -5.27 -3.50
N ALA A 170 -12.22 -6.26 -3.35
CA ALA A 170 -12.42 -7.61 -3.83
C ALA A 170 -13.66 -8.31 -3.24
N LEU A 171 -13.98 -8.09 -1.96
CA LEU A 171 -15.19 -8.70 -1.35
C LEU A 171 -16.46 -8.05 -1.87
N MET A 172 -16.47 -6.72 -2.06
CA MET A 172 -17.59 -6.03 -2.69
C MET A 172 -17.78 -6.49 -4.15
N GLN A 173 -16.69 -6.67 -4.88
CA GLN A 173 -16.73 -7.17 -6.25
C GLN A 173 -17.35 -8.58 -6.32
N MET A 174 -16.98 -9.49 -5.41
CA MET A 174 -17.63 -10.81 -5.32
C MET A 174 -19.15 -10.72 -5.12
N LEU A 175 -19.61 -9.78 -4.28
CA LEU A 175 -21.05 -9.55 -4.06
C LEU A 175 -21.72 -8.99 -5.31
N VAL A 176 -21.11 -7.97 -5.94
CA VAL A 176 -21.62 -7.34 -7.16
C VAL A 176 -21.75 -8.37 -8.29
N GLU A 177 -20.70 -9.14 -8.56
CA GLU A 177 -20.69 -10.17 -9.60
C GLU A 177 -21.77 -11.23 -9.38
N TYR A 178 -21.96 -11.67 -8.14
CA TYR A 178 -23.03 -12.60 -7.76
C TYR A 178 -24.43 -12.01 -8.06
N LEU A 179 -24.66 -10.73 -7.72
CA LEU A 179 -25.95 -10.07 -7.88
C LEU A 179 -26.25 -9.63 -9.32
N SER A 180 -25.24 -9.28 -10.12
CA SER A 180 -25.42 -8.95 -11.54
C SER A 180 -26.01 -10.13 -12.33
N GLY A 181 -25.82 -11.36 -11.86
CA GLY A 181 -26.49 -12.56 -12.40
C GLY A 181 -27.98 -12.68 -12.05
N GLN A 182 -28.53 -11.82 -11.19
CA GLN A 182 -29.88 -11.93 -10.59
C GLN A 182 -30.73 -10.66 -10.76
N LEU A 183 -30.81 -10.13 -11.98
CA LEU A 183 -31.40 -8.84 -12.40
C LEU A 183 -32.85 -8.50 -11.94
N ASN A 184 -33.58 -9.42 -11.29
CA ASN A 184 -35.00 -9.24 -10.92
C ASN A 184 -35.27 -9.26 -9.40
N GLN A 185 -34.24 -9.18 -8.56
CA GLN A 185 -34.39 -9.24 -7.11
C GLN A 185 -34.13 -7.88 -6.43
N SER A 186 -34.75 -7.66 -5.28
CA SER A 186 -34.44 -6.50 -4.45
C SER A 186 -33.01 -6.61 -3.96
N HIS A 187 -32.17 -5.63 -4.29
CA HIS A 187 -30.77 -5.64 -3.89
C HIS A 187 -30.56 -5.27 -2.40
N GLY A 188 -31.63 -5.03 -1.63
CA GLY A 188 -31.55 -4.66 -0.21
C GLY A 188 -31.38 -3.15 0.01
N THR A 189 -30.90 -2.77 1.20
CA THR A 189 -30.98 -1.38 1.72
C THR A 189 -29.62 -0.70 1.89
N LEU A 190 -28.58 -1.18 1.21
CA LEU A 190 -27.24 -0.59 1.32
C LEU A 190 -27.27 0.88 0.88
N ARG A 191 -26.85 1.77 1.78
CA ARG A 191 -26.75 3.21 1.55
C ARG A 191 -25.31 3.73 1.60
N LEU A 192 -24.40 2.97 2.18
CA LEU A 192 -23.00 3.37 2.36
C LEU A 192 -22.06 2.17 2.18
N ALA A 193 -21.12 2.30 1.25
CA ALA A 193 -20.04 1.37 1.01
C ALA A 193 -18.69 2.04 1.33
N LEU A 194 -18.00 1.51 2.33
CA LEU A 194 -16.67 1.90 2.77
C LEU A 194 -15.66 0.91 2.18
N LEU A 195 -14.88 1.35 1.18
CA LEU A 195 -13.94 0.49 0.45
C LEU A 195 -12.50 0.92 0.76
N SER A 196 -11.69 -0.01 1.27
CA SER A 196 -10.32 0.30 1.70
C SER A 196 -9.36 -0.89 1.64
N GLY A 197 -8.09 -0.68 1.96
CA GLY A 197 -7.12 -1.78 2.08
C GLY A 197 -6.51 -2.27 0.76
N ASP A 198 -7.10 -1.98 -0.40
CA ASP A 198 -6.51 -2.25 -1.72
C ASP A 198 -6.99 -1.24 -2.78
N TRP A 199 -6.49 -1.37 -4.00
CA TRP A 199 -6.94 -0.58 -5.16
C TRP A 199 -8.41 -0.84 -5.47
N ILE A 200 -9.16 0.24 -5.70
CA ILE A 200 -10.55 0.18 -6.16
C ILE A 200 -10.55 0.20 -7.70
N PRO A 201 -11.05 -0.85 -8.37
CA PRO A 201 -11.22 -0.85 -9.82
C PRO A 201 -12.12 0.31 -10.26
N LEU A 202 -11.77 0.98 -11.36
CA LEU A 202 -12.54 2.14 -11.85
C LEU A 202 -13.97 1.77 -12.27
N THR A 203 -14.22 0.51 -12.61
CA THR A 203 -15.54 -0.01 -12.99
C THR A 203 -16.42 -0.32 -11.79
N LEU A 204 -15.83 -0.67 -10.64
CA LEU A 204 -16.56 -1.18 -9.49
C LEU A 204 -17.60 -0.18 -8.94
N PRO A 205 -17.31 1.13 -8.80
CA PRO A 205 -18.29 2.08 -8.29
C PRO A 205 -19.55 2.22 -9.16
N GLU A 206 -19.43 2.11 -10.48
CA GLU A 206 -20.60 2.13 -11.38
C GLU A 206 -21.43 0.86 -11.21
N GLN A 207 -20.79 -0.31 -11.18
CA GLN A 207 -21.46 -1.60 -10.96
C GLN A 207 -22.19 -1.68 -9.61
N ILE A 208 -21.63 -1.07 -8.56
CA ILE A 208 -22.30 -0.95 -7.26
C ILE A 208 -23.56 -0.07 -7.38
N LYS A 209 -23.48 1.05 -8.11
CA LYS A 209 -24.62 1.97 -8.31
C LYS A 209 -25.72 1.38 -9.18
N ASP A 210 -25.39 0.48 -10.10
CA ASP A 210 -26.38 -0.27 -10.88
C ASP A 210 -27.27 -1.15 -9.99
N LEU A 211 -26.72 -1.65 -8.86
CA LEU A 211 -27.46 -2.43 -7.87
C LEU A 211 -28.16 -1.55 -6.83
N TRP A 212 -27.51 -0.47 -6.40
CA TRP A 212 -28.01 0.47 -5.40
C TRP A 212 -27.82 1.92 -5.85
N SER A 213 -28.81 2.51 -6.49
CA SER A 213 -28.69 3.84 -7.13
C SER A 213 -28.29 4.97 -6.18
N ASP A 214 -28.74 4.91 -4.93
CA ASP A 214 -28.57 5.97 -3.93
C ASP A 214 -27.38 5.71 -2.98
N ILE A 215 -26.58 4.66 -3.24
CA ILE A 215 -25.47 4.29 -2.37
C ILE A 215 -24.34 5.32 -2.44
N GLN A 216 -23.88 5.76 -1.27
CA GLN A 216 -22.65 6.51 -1.14
C GLN A 216 -21.47 5.54 -1.13
N ILE A 217 -20.50 5.76 -2.01
CA ILE A 217 -19.28 4.94 -2.09
C ILE A 217 -18.11 5.81 -1.68
N VAL A 218 -17.33 5.33 -0.72
CA VAL A 218 -16.21 6.08 -0.15
C VAL A 218 -14.96 5.22 -0.25
N SER A 219 -13.92 5.77 -0.89
CA SER A 219 -12.57 5.23 -0.76
C SER A 219 -11.99 5.69 0.56
N LEU A 220 -11.47 4.74 1.35
CA LEU A 220 -10.77 5.01 2.58
C LEU A 220 -9.36 4.41 2.53
N GLY A 221 -8.44 5.08 3.20
CA GLY A 221 -7.04 4.73 3.19
C GLY A 221 -6.39 4.94 4.55
N GLY A 222 -5.29 4.24 4.78
CA GLY A 222 -4.57 4.31 6.04
C GLY A 222 -3.62 3.13 6.19
N ALA A 223 -3.14 3.00 7.42
CA ALA A 223 -2.32 1.89 7.85
C ALA A 223 -2.77 1.48 9.26
N THR A 224 -2.51 0.24 9.62
CA THR A 224 -2.74 -0.25 10.99
C THR A 224 -2.04 0.64 12.02
N GLU A 225 -0.87 1.16 11.68
CA GLU A 225 -0.09 2.12 12.47
C GLU A 225 -0.75 3.50 12.68
N ALA A 226 -1.91 3.75 12.06
CA ALA A 226 -2.65 5.00 12.14
C ALA A 226 -4.15 4.81 12.40
N SER A 227 -4.54 3.73 13.10
CA SER A 227 -5.91 3.48 13.56
C SER A 227 -6.95 3.39 12.44
N ILE A 228 -6.86 2.32 11.65
CA ILE A 228 -7.79 1.93 10.57
C ILE A 228 -7.63 2.81 9.32
N TRP A 229 -8.03 4.08 9.40
CA TRP A 229 -8.03 5.02 8.29
C TRP A 229 -7.52 6.39 8.73
N SER A 230 -6.90 7.10 7.79
CA SER A 230 -6.37 8.46 7.96
C SER A 230 -6.71 9.38 6.78
N ILE A 231 -7.19 8.83 5.67
CA ILE A 231 -7.54 9.56 4.45
C ILE A 231 -8.83 9.01 3.83
N TYR A 232 -9.63 9.88 3.22
CA TYR A 232 -10.89 9.51 2.58
C TYR A 232 -11.15 10.27 1.28
N TYR A 233 -11.87 9.64 0.36
CA TYR A 233 -12.35 10.24 -0.89
C TYR A 233 -13.76 9.73 -1.24
N PRO A 234 -14.80 10.59 -1.22
CA PRO A 234 -16.13 10.22 -1.72
C PRO A 234 -16.12 10.03 -3.24
N ILE A 235 -16.60 8.88 -3.71
CA ILE A 235 -16.64 8.52 -5.14
C ILE A 235 -18.00 8.89 -5.72
N GLU A 236 -18.11 10.14 -6.17
CA GLU A 236 -19.34 10.64 -6.82
C GLU A 236 -19.39 10.26 -8.30
N GLN A 237 -18.41 10.72 -9.08
CA GLN A 237 -18.31 10.45 -10.51
C GLN A 237 -16.85 10.16 -10.88
N ILE A 238 -16.66 9.18 -11.75
CA ILE A 238 -15.34 8.83 -12.28
C ILE A 238 -15.25 9.41 -13.69
N SER A 239 -14.32 10.34 -13.90
CA SER A 239 -14.08 10.90 -15.23
C SER A 239 -13.41 9.85 -16.13
N PRO A 240 -13.70 9.80 -17.44
CA PRO A 240 -13.03 8.89 -18.37
C PRO A 240 -11.49 9.05 -18.42
N VAL A 241 -10.96 10.19 -17.97
CA VAL A 241 -9.50 10.43 -17.91
C VAL A 241 -8.87 10.02 -16.58
N THR A 242 -9.68 9.64 -15.58
CA THR A 242 -9.21 9.19 -14.27
C THR A 242 -8.48 7.85 -14.43
N LYS A 243 -7.23 7.80 -13.99
CA LYS A 243 -6.40 6.59 -14.07
C LYS A 243 -6.51 5.71 -12.82
N SER A 244 -6.88 6.31 -11.70
CA SER A 244 -7.10 5.62 -10.44
C SER A 244 -8.01 6.45 -9.53
N ILE A 245 -8.70 5.79 -8.60
CA ILE A 245 -9.48 6.49 -7.58
C ILE A 245 -8.51 7.26 -6.66
N PRO A 246 -8.68 8.59 -6.50
CA PRO A 246 -7.86 9.36 -5.57
C PRO A 246 -7.95 8.82 -4.15
N TYR A 247 -6.86 8.96 -3.41
CA TYR A 247 -6.79 8.58 -2.01
C TYR A 247 -7.49 9.60 -1.11
N GLY A 248 -7.46 10.88 -1.51
CA GLY A 248 -8.35 11.92 -1.00
C GLY A 248 -7.72 12.88 0.00
N LYS A 249 -8.44 13.16 1.09
CA LYS A 249 -8.06 14.17 2.12
C LYS A 249 -8.04 13.56 3.52
N SER A 250 -7.26 14.17 4.41
CA SER A 250 -7.07 13.68 5.77
C SER A 250 -8.38 13.66 6.58
N LEU A 251 -8.48 12.68 7.49
CA LEU A 251 -9.51 12.64 8.52
C LEU A 251 -9.29 13.71 9.60
N ALA A 252 -10.31 13.96 10.41
CA ALA A 252 -10.26 14.92 11.51
C ALA A 252 -9.18 14.55 12.53
N ASN A 253 -8.47 15.56 13.03
CA ASN A 253 -7.35 15.45 13.98
C ASN A 253 -6.20 14.53 13.51
N GLN A 254 -6.16 14.24 12.21
CA GLN A 254 -5.09 13.51 11.55
C GLN A 254 -4.56 14.35 10.39
N THR A 255 -3.33 14.09 9.98
CA THR A 255 -2.73 14.70 8.81
C THR A 255 -2.18 13.62 7.90
N VAL A 256 -2.33 13.82 6.59
CA VAL A 256 -1.66 12.99 5.58
C VAL A 256 -0.94 13.94 4.64
N SER A 257 0.38 13.88 4.68
CA SER A 257 1.24 14.82 3.97
C SER A 257 2.11 14.11 2.94
N VAL A 258 2.24 14.70 1.75
CA VAL A 258 3.23 14.28 0.76
C VAL A 258 4.48 15.12 0.98
N LEU A 259 5.58 14.52 1.43
CA LEU A 259 6.83 15.21 1.73
C LEU A 259 7.96 14.76 0.78
N ASN A 260 8.87 15.67 0.47
CA ASN A 260 10.11 15.38 -0.25
C ASN A 260 11.22 14.88 0.70
N ASP A 261 12.40 14.56 0.14
CA ASP A 261 13.57 14.09 0.89
C ASP A 261 14.09 15.09 1.96
N LEU A 262 13.68 16.35 1.87
CA LEU A 262 14.02 17.41 2.83
C LEU A 262 12.93 17.62 3.90
N MET A 263 11.94 16.73 3.99
CA MET A 263 10.77 16.85 4.87
C MET A 263 9.96 18.13 4.63
N GLN A 264 9.86 18.58 3.37
CA GLN A 264 9.05 19.73 2.96
C GLN A 264 7.85 19.26 2.13
N PRO A 265 6.69 19.94 2.19
CA PRO A 265 5.54 19.61 1.36
C PRO A 265 5.90 19.57 -0.14
N ALA A 266 5.54 18.48 -0.80
CA ALA A 266 5.75 18.34 -2.24
C ALA A 266 4.79 19.28 -3.01
N PRO A 267 5.24 19.94 -4.09
CA PRO A 267 4.35 20.71 -4.96
C PRO A 267 3.27 19.83 -5.61
N VAL A 268 2.20 20.47 -6.09
CA VAL A 268 1.15 19.79 -6.88
C VAL A 268 1.78 19.05 -8.07
N TRP A 269 1.31 17.82 -8.32
CA TRP A 269 1.81 16.86 -9.31
C TRP A 269 3.20 16.27 -9.08
N VAL A 270 3.93 16.71 -8.06
CA VAL A 270 5.25 16.18 -7.70
C VAL A 270 5.07 15.03 -6.70
N SER A 271 5.69 13.89 -7.00
CA SER A 271 5.69 12.73 -6.11
C SER A 271 6.54 12.98 -4.87
N GLY A 272 6.07 12.47 -3.73
CA GLY A 272 6.84 12.38 -2.49
C GLY A 272 6.37 11.20 -1.65
N ASP A 273 7.03 11.01 -0.51
CA ASP A 273 6.66 9.99 0.47
C ASP A 273 5.45 10.48 1.28
N LEU A 274 4.52 9.57 1.54
CA LEU A 274 3.36 9.81 2.40
C LEU A 274 3.73 9.64 3.87
N TYR A 275 3.35 10.63 4.67
CA TYR A 275 3.47 10.61 6.12
C TYR A 275 2.11 10.84 6.75
N ILE A 276 1.83 10.10 7.82
CA ILE A 276 0.61 10.28 8.61
C ILE A 276 0.99 10.91 9.96
N GLY A 277 0.23 11.90 10.40
CA GLY A 277 0.37 12.55 11.70
C GLY A 277 -0.95 12.63 12.46
N GLY A 278 -0.88 13.10 13.70
CA GLY A 278 -2.06 13.39 14.54
C GLY A 278 -2.50 12.25 15.45
N VAL A 279 -3.74 12.35 15.96
CA VAL A 279 -4.27 11.54 17.06
C VAL A 279 -4.42 10.06 16.70
N GLY A 280 -4.56 9.73 15.42
CA GLY A 280 -4.73 8.36 14.93
C GLY A 280 -3.47 7.49 15.06
N LEU A 281 -2.29 8.07 15.31
CA LEU A 281 -1.05 7.30 15.34
C LEU A 281 -0.98 6.27 16.46
N ALA A 282 -0.49 5.08 16.11
CA ALA A 282 -0.13 4.04 17.05
C ALA A 282 0.99 4.50 17.99
N SER A 283 1.02 3.93 19.19
CA SER A 283 2.11 4.17 20.15
C SER A 283 3.45 3.64 19.64
N GLY A 284 3.41 2.58 18.84
CA GLY A 284 4.58 1.93 18.27
C GLY A 284 4.31 0.46 17.99
N TYR A 285 5.40 -0.30 17.89
CA TYR A 285 5.37 -1.75 17.80
C TYR A 285 5.69 -2.37 19.15
N LEU A 286 4.91 -3.36 19.55
CA LEU A 286 5.05 -4.09 20.80
C LEU A 286 6.42 -4.77 20.87
N LEU A 287 7.16 -4.49 21.94
CA LEU A 287 8.51 -5.01 22.22
C LEU A 287 9.55 -4.75 21.11
N ASP A 288 9.33 -3.77 20.23
CA ASP A 288 10.24 -3.40 19.13
C ASP A 288 10.46 -1.88 19.05
N GLU A 289 11.20 -1.34 20.01
CA GLU A 289 11.57 0.09 20.06
C GLU A 289 12.39 0.52 18.85
N LYS A 290 13.28 -0.35 18.35
CA LYS A 290 14.14 -0.05 17.21
C LYS A 290 13.31 0.22 15.96
N LYS A 291 12.34 -0.66 15.65
CA LYS A 291 11.43 -0.46 14.52
C LYS A 291 10.46 0.69 14.79
N THR A 292 10.02 0.87 16.03
CA THR A 292 9.19 2.00 16.41
C THR A 292 9.88 3.32 16.07
N ASN A 293 11.14 3.50 16.48
CA ASN A 293 11.89 4.73 16.20
C ASN A 293 12.22 4.91 14.71
N ALA A 294 12.33 3.83 13.95
CA ALA A 294 12.55 3.89 12.51
C ALA A 294 11.29 4.25 11.71
N SER A 295 10.11 3.81 12.18
CA SER A 295 8.82 4.02 11.50
C SER A 295 8.07 5.27 11.97
N PHE A 296 8.21 5.64 13.24
CA PHE A 296 7.58 6.81 13.85
C PHE A 296 8.63 7.87 14.16
N ILE A 297 8.80 8.79 13.23
CA ILE A 297 9.82 9.84 13.29
C ILE A 297 9.25 11.12 13.88
N THR A 298 10.14 12.03 14.27
CA THR A 298 9.77 13.39 14.64
C THR A 298 10.11 14.31 13.47
N HIS A 299 9.13 15.09 13.01
CA HIS A 299 9.36 16.06 11.95
C HIS A 299 10.40 17.10 12.40
N PRO A 300 11.45 17.39 11.61
CA PRO A 300 12.59 18.19 12.08
C PRO A 300 12.24 19.65 12.41
N VAL A 301 11.23 20.22 11.74
CA VAL A 301 10.80 21.61 11.93
C VAL A 301 9.58 21.75 12.85
N THR A 302 8.48 21.04 12.57
CA THR A 302 7.24 21.14 13.37
C THR A 302 7.28 20.36 14.67
N HIS A 303 8.26 19.45 14.84
CA HIS A 303 8.35 18.51 15.97
C HIS A 303 7.14 17.59 16.13
N GLU A 304 6.29 17.51 15.11
CA GLU A 304 5.17 16.57 15.09
C GLU A 304 5.67 15.15 14.93
N ARG A 305 5.01 14.21 15.61
CA ARG A 305 5.25 12.78 15.42
C ARG A 305 4.57 12.35 14.13
N LEU A 306 5.32 11.69 13.24
CA LEU A 306 4.86 11.21 11.94
C LEU A 306 5.15 9.73 11.80
N TYR A 307 4.19 8.99 11.24
CA TYR A 307 4.40 7.64 10.75
C TYR A 307 4.80 7.66 9.28
N LYS A 308 5.94 7.05 8.96
CA LYS A 308 6.44 6.84 7.61
C LYS A 308 5.75 5.62 7.00
N THR A 309 4.83 5.84 6.06
CA THR A 309 3.98 4.75 5.54
C THR A 309 4.69 3.80 4.58
N GLY A 310 5.75 4.28 3.92
CA GLY A 310 6.38 3.62 2.77
C GLY A 310 5.55 3.73 1.49
N ASP A 311 4.49 4.53 1.50
CA ASP A 311 3.64 4.82 0.34
C ASP A 311 4.13 6.08 -0.38
N LEU A 312 4.04 6.09 -1.71
CA LEU A 312 4.27 7.26 -2.55
C LEU A 312 2.94 7.89 -2.94
N GLY A 313 2.90 9.21 -2.92
CA GLY A 313 1.73 9.97 -3.34
C GLY A 313 2.10 11.31 -3.97
N ARG A 314 1.09 12.02 -4.47
CA ARG A 314 1.22 13.41 -4.91
C ARG A 314 -0.08 14.17 -4.72
N TYR A 315 0.04 15.48 -4.51
CA TYR A 315 -1.12 16.36 -4.48
C TYR A 315 -1.67 16.61 -5.89
N LEU A 316 -2.99 16.55 -6.00
CA LEU A 316 -3.78 17.02 -7.13
C LEU A 316 -4.15 18.51 -6.92
N PRO A 317 -4.52 19.25 -7.99
CA PRO A 317 -4.86 20.67 -7.90
C PRO A 317 -6.01 21.02 -6.95
N ASP A 318 -6.89 20.06 -6.66
CA ASP A 318 -8.05 20.18 -5.75
C ASP A 318 -7.70 19.84 -4.27
N GLY A 319 -6.42 19.56 -4.01
CA GLY A 319 -5.88 19.17 -2.71
C GLY A 319 -6.09 17.70 -2.36
N ASN A 320 -6.70 16.89 -3.22
CA ASN A 320 -6.72 15.44 -3.02
C ASN A 320 -5.33 14.85 -3.25
N ILE A 321 -5.04 13.75 -2.57
CA ILE A 321 -3.82 12.97 -2.80
C ILE A 321 -4.13 11.83 -3.75
N GLU A 322 -3.30 11.66 -4.77
CA GLU A 322 -3.25 10.45 -5.59
C GLU A 322 -2.18 9.51 -5.01
N PHE A 323 -2.56 8.25 -4.80
CA PHE A 323 -1.62 7.19 -4.40
C PHE A 323 -0.91 6.65 -5.65
N LEU A 324 0.42 6.47 -5.56
CA LEU A 324 1.26 6.07 -6.70
C LEU A 324 1.86 4.66 -6.53
N GLY A 325 1.67 4.04 -5.37
CA GLY A 325 2.28 2.76 -5.02
C GLY A 325 3.18 2.87 -3.80
N ARG A 326 4.05 1.89 -3.61
CA ARG A 326 4.98 1.83 -2.48
C ARG A 326 6.41 2.12 -2.92
N SER A 327 7.19 2.74 -2.04
CA SER A 327 8.63 2.94 -2.22
C SER A 327 9.47 1.76 -1.70
N ASP A 328 8.85 0.81 -0.99
CA ASP A 328 9.48 -0.40 -0.44
C ASP A 328 8.97 -1.71 -1.10
N PHE A 329 9.42 -2.86 -0.58
CA PHE A 329 9.09 -4.19 -1.09
C PHE A 329 7.75 -4.75 -0.57
N GLN A 330 7.00 -3.98 0.21
CA GLN A 330 5.74 -4.45 0.74
C GLN A 330 4.66 -4.39 -0.34
N VAL A 331 3.74 -5.36 -0.31
CA VAL A 331 2.67 -5.47 -1.31
C VAL A 331 1.32 -5.70 -0.64
N LYS A 332 0.25 -5.29 -1.33
CA LYS A 332 -1.14 -5.61 -0.99
C LYS A 332 -1.67 -6.62 -2.02
N ILE A 333 -2.17 -7.75 -1.54
CA ILE A 333 -2.76 -8.81 -2.36
C ILE A 333 -4.10 -9.20 -1.72
N ASN A 334 -5.20 -8.97 -2.41
CA ASN A 334 -6.56 -9.26 -1.93
C ASN A 334 -6.83 -8.61 -0.56
N GLY A 335 -6.28 -7.41 -0.33
CA GLY A 335 -6.38 -6.70 0.96
C GLY A 335 -5.43 -7.18 2.07
N TYR A 336 -4.68 -8.27 1.87
CA TYR A 336 -3.66 -8.71 2.82
C TYR A 336 -2.37 -7.90 2.60
N ARG A 337 -1.85 -7.31 3.68
CA ARG A 337 -0.54 -6.65 3.69
C ARG A 337 0.52 -7.74 3.82
N VAL A 338 1.35 -7.91 2.79
CA VAL A 338 2.39 -8.95 2.74
C VAL A 338 3.75 -8.30 2.58
N GLU A 339 4.67 -8.66 3.47
CA GLU A 339 6.09 -8.33 3.35
C GLU A 339 6.76 -9.47 2.56
N LEU A 340 7.27 -9.19 1.36
CA LEU A 340 7.90 -10.24 0.53
C LEU A 340 9.09 -10.89 1.25
N GLY A 341 9.84 -10.09 2.01
CA GLY A 341 10.93 -10.57 2.86
C GLY A 341 10.50 -11.56 3.95
N GLU A 342 9.25 -11.51 4.44
CA GLU A 342 8.75 -12.51 5.40
C GLU A 342 8.64 -13.88 4.76
N VAL A 343 8.12 -13.93 3.53
CA VAL A 343 8.00 -15.17 2.75
C VAL A 343 9.39 -15.68 2.34
N GLU A 344 10.31 -14.78 1.94
CA GLU A 344 11.69 -15.13 1.61
C GLU A 344 12.45 -15.73 2.80
N ALA A 345 12.30 -15.13 3.99
CA ALA A 345 12.92 -15.63 5.22
C ALA A 345 12.38 -17.03 5.57
N ALA A 346 11.06 -17.20 5.57
CA ALA A 346 10.43 -18.49 5.85
C ALA A 346 10.85 -19.58 4.84
N LEU A 347 10.95 -19.24 3.55
CA LEU A 347 11.43 -20.18 2.53
C LEU A 347 12.90 -20.56 2.75
N SER A 348 13.72 -19.63 3.22
CA SER A 348 15.16 -19.84 3.47
C SER A 348 15.43 -20.73 4.69
N GLU A 349 14.46 -20.91 5.59
CA GLU A 349 14.56 -21.86 6.71
C GLU A 349 14.41 -23.32 6.25
N HIS A 350 13.86 -23.57 5.05
CA HIS A 350 13.70 -24.90 4.53
C HIS A 350 15.05 -25.49 4.10
N SER A 351 15.41 -26.68 4.60
CA SER A 351 16.74 -27.29 4.40
C SER A 351 17.16 -27.50 2.94
N THR A 352 16.19 -27.62 2.03
CA THR A 352 16.42 -27.78 0.59
C THR A 352 16.51 -26.47 -0.17
N VAL A 353 16.31 -25.31 0.47
CA VAL A 353 16.37 -23.98 -0.14
C VAL A 353 17.63 -23.27 0.32
N LYS A 354 18.48 -22.89 -0.64
CA LYS A 354 19.72 -22.13 -0.41
C LYS A 354 19.45 -20.64 -0.38
N GLU A 355 18.67 -20.17 -1.35
CA GLU A 355 18.29 -18.76 -1.53
C GLU A 355 16.86 -18.74 -2.09
N ALA A 356 16.06 -17.75 -1.68
CA ALA A 356 14.72 -17.53 -2.20
C ALA A 356 14.49 -16.03 -2.46
N ILE A 357 13.82 -15.72 -3.57
CA ILE A 357 13.27 -14.38 -3.82
C ILE A 357 11.79 -14.52 -4.17
N VAL A 358 10.96 -13.63 -3.61
CA VAL A 358 9.52 -13.66 -3.83
C VAL A 358 9.12 -12.39 -4.56
N VAL A 359 8.39 -12.56 -5.66
CA VAL A 359 7.88 -11.44 -6.46
C VAL A 359 6.36 -11.55 -6.59
N VAL A 360 5.73 -10.43 -6.91
CA VAL A 360 4.32 -10.42 -7.33
C VAL A 360 4.26 -10.49 -8.85
N LEU A 361 3.52 -11.47 -9.37
CA LEU A 361 3.14 -11.53 -10.79
C LEU A 361 1.66 -11.21 -10.95
N GLY A 362 1.32 -10.53 -12.05
CA GLY A 362 -0.04 -10.11 -12.38
C GLY A 362 -0.30 -8.63 -12.09
N GLU A 363 -1.40 -8.12 -12.63
CA GLU A 363 -1.86 -6.73 -12.44
C GLU A 363 -3.15 -6.71 -11.61
N SER A 364 -3.33 -5.63 -10.83
CA SER A 364 -4.54 -5.34 -10.04
C SER A 364 -5.15 -6.56 -9.31
N GLU A 365 -6.19 -7.18 -9.89
CA GLU A 365 -7.01 -8.25 -9.31
C GLU A 365 -6.42 -9.66 -9.48
N HIS A 366 -5.35 -9.82 -10.28
CA HIS A 366 -4.73 -11.13 -10.55
C HIS A 366 -3.33 -11.26 -9.94
N LYS A 367 -3.02 -10.45 -8.93
CA LYS A 367 -1.75 -10.53 -8.21
C LYS A 367 -1.63 -11.85 -7.48
N ARG A 368 -0.50 -12.52 -7.68
CA ARG A 368 -0.10 -13.71 -6.93
C ARG A 368 1.37 -13.63 -6.54
N LEU A 369 1.70 -14.21 -5.39
CA LEU A 369 3.09 -14.41 -4.98
C LEU A 369 3.69 -15.55 -5.78
N VAL A 370 4.88 -15.33 -6.32
CA VAL A 370 5.70 -16.36 -6.96
C VAL A 370 7.08 -16.32 -6.32
N ALA A 371 7.48 -17.47 -5.75
CA ALA A 371 8.80 -17.67 -5.19
C ALA A 371 9.72 -18.33 -6.22
N TYR A 372 10.91 -17.77 -6.41
CA TYR A 372 12.01 -18.39 -7.13
C TYR A 372 13.03 -18.87 -6.11
N ILE A 373 13.32 -20.17 -6.12
CA ILE A 373 14.23 -20.81 -5.15
C ILE A 373 15.47 -21.37 -5.84
N VAL A 374 16.61 -21.26 -5.17
CA VAL A 374 17.83 -21.99 -5.49
C VAL A 374 17.92 -23.18 -4.55
N PRO A 375 17.96 -24.43 -5.02
CA PRO A 375 18.00 -25.59 -4.13
C PRO A 375 19.38 -25.78 -3.47
N SER A 376 19.41 -26.20 -2.20
CA SER A 376 20.61 -26.50 -1.40
C SER A 376 21.38 -27.73 -1.89
N GLN A 377 20.68 -28.67 -2.54
CA GLN A 377 21.27 -29.80 -3.23
C GLN A 377 20.92 -29.71 -4.71
N SER A 378 21.94 -29.55 -5.55
CA SER A 378 21.80 -29.52 -7.00
C SER A 378 21.53 -30.94 -7.53
N SER A 379 20.31 -31.44 -7.34
CA SER A 379 19.74 -32.49 -8.19
C SER A 379 18.71 -31.84 -9.12
N VAL A 380 19.12 -30.78 -9.80
CA VAL A 380 18.43 -30.40 -11.03
C VAL A 380 18.92 -31.38 -12.07
N ASP A 381 18.09 -32.38 -12.38
CA ASP A 381 18.17 -33.08 -13.66
C ASP A 381 18.41 -31.99 -14.70
N LYS A 382 19.53 -32.11 -15.43
CA LYS A 382 19.90 -31.17 -16.49
C LYS A 382 18.80 -31.17 -17.54
N ALA A 383 17.73 -30.41 -17.30
CA ALA A 383 16.83 -29.93 -18.33
C ALA A 383 17.76 -29.30 -19.36
N LYS A 384 17.83 -29.92 -20.54
CA LYS A 384 18.81 -29.64 -21.59
C LYS A 384 18.99 -28.14 -21.73
N LEU A 385 20.05 -27.61 -21.12
CA LEU A 385 20.52 -26.28 -21.41
C LEU A 385 20.86 -26.30 -22.91
N PRO A 386 20.39 -25.32 -23.70
CA PRO A 386 20.70 -25.28 -25.12
C PRO A 386 22.22 -25.36 -25.31
N GLU A 387 22.65 -26.15 -26.29
CA GLU A 387 24.06 -26.34 -26.62
C GLU A 387 24.73 -24.96 -26.76
N GLY A 388 25.71 -24.68 -25.88
CA GLY A 388 26.43 -23.41 -25.83
C GLY A 388 26.09 -22.49 -24.65
N TYR A 389 25.09 -22.80 -23.81
CA TYR A 389 24.83 -22.02 -22.60
C TYR A 389 25.79 -22.39 -21.46
N GLN A 390 26.76 -21.53 -21.19
CA GLN A 390 27.52 -21.55 -19.93
C GLN A 390 26.98 -20.45 -19.01
N PRO A 391 26.48 -20.79 -17.81
CA PRO A 391 26.23 -19.78 -16.78
C PRO A 391 27.56 -19.06 -16.53
N SER A 392 27.59 -17.73 -16.65
CA SER A 392 28.80 -16.96 -16.36
C SER A 392 29.24 -17.29 -14.95
N GLN A 393 30.45 -17.85 -14.83
CA GLN A 393 31.12 -17.98 -13.55
C GLN A 393 31.07 -16.62 -12.84
N THR A 394 30.85 -16.63 -11.53
CA THR A 394 30.83 -15.47 -10.63
C THR A 394 32.19 -14.79 -10.49
N THR A 395 33.07 -14.94 -11.48
CA THR A 395 34.31 -14.19 -11.63
C THR A 395 33.99 -12.80 -12.15
N GLY A 396 34.16 -11.79 -11.29
CA GLY A 396 34.04 -10.37 -11.65
C GLY A 396 32.83 -9.62 -11.05
N VAL A 397 32.05 -10.24 -10.16
CA VAL A 397 30.95 -9.54 -9.46
C VAL A 397 31.48 -8.89 -8.19
N ILE A 398 31.53 -7.56 -8.17
CA ILE A 398 31.93 -6.76 -7.01
C ILE A 398 30.72 -6.58 -6.09
N GLN A 399 30.77 -7.23 -4.92
CA GLN A 399 29.70 -7.19 -3.92
C GLN A 399 29.95 -6.15 -2.83
N ASP A 400 31.20 -5.76 -2.60
CA ASP A 400 31.56 -4.75 -1.61
C ASP A 400 31.14 -3.33 -2.06
N PRO A 401 30.41 -2.55 -1.23
CA PRO A 401 29.92 -1.23 -1.61
C PRO A 401 31.03 -0.22 -1.92
N VAL A 402 32.18 -0.30 -1.26
CA VAL A 402 33.31 0.62 -1.44
C VAL A 402 34.10 0.25 -2.69
N GLU A 403 34.38 -1.03 -2.92
CA GLU A 403 34.99 -1.49 -4.18
C GLU A 403 34.07 -1.23 -5.38
N LYS A 404 32.74 -1.30 -5.20
CA LYS A 404 31.76 -0.98 -6.24
C LYS A 404 31.77 0.52 -6.58
N ILE A 405 32.05 1.38 -5.60
CA ILE A 405 32.25 2.82 -5.82
C ILE A 405 33.59 3.05 -6.54
N GLU A 406 34.68 2.43 -6.08
CA GLU A 406 35.99 2.54 -6.74
C GLU A 406 35.99 2.02 -8.19
N PHE A 407 35.31 0.90 -8.44
CA PHE A 407 35.16 0.33 -9.78
C PHE A 407 34.41 1.29 -10.72
N LYS A 408 33.33 1.93 -10.24
CA LYS A 408 32.59 2.95 -10.99
C LYS A 408 33.45 4.19 -11.28
N LEU A 409 34.33 4.57 -10.34
CA LEU A 409 35.24 5.70 -10.51
C LEU A 409 36.37 5.40 -11.52
N LYS A 410 36.85 4.16 -11.58
CA LYS A 410 37.94 3.73 -12.48
C LYS A 410 37.45 3.29 -13.88
N GLN A 411 36.19 2.89 -14.04
CA GLN A 411 35.61 2.46 -15.33
C GLN A 411 34.29 3.16 -15.69
N PRO A 412 34.28 4.50 -15.87
CA PRO A 412 33.09 5.20 -16.34
C PRO A 412 32.77 4.78 -17.79
N GLY A 413 31.56 4.27 -18.04
CA GLY A 413 31.06 4.02 -19.40
C GLY A 413 31.10 2.57 -19.92
N LEU A 414 31.12 1.55 -19.05
CA LEU A 414 31.14 0.12 -19.39
C LEU A 414 30.05 -0.41 -20.35
N ARG A 415 29.04 0.40 -20.72
CA ARG A 415 28.18 0.11 -21.86
C ARG A 415 28.70 0.87 -23.08
N SER A 416 29.81 0.41 -23.64
CA SER A 416 30.16 0.80 -25.01
C SER A 416 29.07 0.28 -25.94
N PRO A 417 28.38 1.14 -26.72
CA PRO A 417 27.38 0.67 -27.65
C PRO A 417 28.03 -0.26 -28.69
N SER A 418 27.30 -1.31 -29.09
CA SER A 418 27.67 -2.10 -30.25
C SER A 418 27.88 -1.17 -31.45
N PRO A 419 28.93 -1.34 -32.27
CA PRO A 419 29.24 -0.45 -33.41
C PRO A 419 28.17 -0.44 -34.52
N THR A 420 27.10 -1.21 -34.35
CA THR A 420 26.00 -1.40 -35.31
C THR A 420 24.83 -0.43 -35.12
N LYS A 421 24.81 0.43 -34.10
CA LYS A 421 23.75 1.43 -33.92
C LYS A 421 24.16 2.78 -34.51
N GLU A 422 23.32 3.34 -35.36
CA GLU A 422 23.49 4.70 -35.88
C GLU A 422 23.53 5.69 -34.70
N THR A 423 24.57 6.54 -34.69
CA THR A 423 24.75 7.59 -33.68
C THR A 423 24.66 8.94 -34.37
N ILE A 424 23.91 9.86 -33.75
CA ILE A 424 23.75 11.23 -34.24
C ILE A 424 24.46 12.13 -33.24
N SER A 425 25.40 12.94 -33.73
CA SER A 425 26.07 13.95 -32.90
C SER A 425 25.22 15.20 -32.87
N LEU A 426 24.87 15.69 -31.68
CA LEU A 426 24.15 16.95 -31.52
C LEU A 426 25.14 18.10 -31.43
N PRO A 427 24.98 19.20 -32.20
CA PRO A 427 25.66 20.47 -31.92
C PRO A 427 25.42 20.94 -30.48
N LEU A 428 26.51 21.12 -29.73
CA LEU A 428 26.52 21.82 -28.45
C LEU A 428 26.60 23.32 -28.72
N SER A 429 25.52 24.05 -28.46
CA SER A 429 25.53 25.52 -28.43
C SER A 429 25.44 25.97 -26.97
N GLU A 430 26.29 26.93 -26.56
CA GLU A 430 26.14 27.57 -25.25
C GLU A 430 24.78 28.26 -25.16
N PHE A 431 24.05 28.04 -24.07
CA PHE A 431 22.80 28.74 -23.81
C PHE A 431 23.09 30.22 -23.54
N ASP A 432 22.53 31.10 -24.36
CA ASP A 432 22.58 32.53 -24.06
C ASP A 432 21.61 32.89 -22.91
N GLU A 433 21.80 34.06 -22.31
CA GLU A 433 20.99 34.50 -21.16
C GLU A 433 19.51 34.70 -21.53
N ALA A 434 19.19 35.02 -22.79
CA ALA A 434 17.82 35.17 -23.24
C ALA A 434 17.09 33.81 -23.34
N GLN A 435 17.79 32.76 -23.75
CA GLN A 435 17.28 31.38 -23.81
C GLN A 435 17.03 30.82 -22.41
N LYS A 436 17.92 31.11 -21.44
CA LYS A 436 17.72 30.74 -20.03
C LYS A 436 16.50 31.42 -19.44
N GLU A 437 16.32 32.71 -19.71
CA GLU A 437 15.20 33.48 -19.20
C GLU A 437 13.84 33.04 -19.82
N ALA A 438 13.84 32.70 -21.12
CA ALA A 438 12.68 32.15 -21.82
C ALA A 438 12.28 30.77 -21.26
N TYR A 439 13.25 29.93 -20.89
CA TYR A 439 13.01 28.65 -20.24
C TYR A 439 12.35 28.81 -18.87
N LEU A 440 12.87 29.70 -18.02
CA LEU A 440 12.33 29.97 -16.69
C LEU A 440 10.89 30.50 -16.70
N LYS A 441 10.49 31.16 -17.79
CA LYS A 441 9.15 31.75 -17.99
C LYS A 441 8.21 30.85 -18.80
N ARG A 442 8.62 29.66 -19.21
CA ARG A 442 7.85 28.79 -20.11
C ARG A 442 6.57 28.27 -19.44
N GLN A 443 5.45 28.47 -20.12
CA GLN A 443 4.19 27.77 -19.85
C GLN A 443 3.99 26.64 -20.86
N SER A 444 3.41 25.52 -20.42
CA SER A 444 3.22 24.33 -21.25
C SER A 444 2.02 24.48 -22.18
N TYR A 445 2.27 24.73 -23.46
CA TYR A 445 1.26 24.62 -24.54
C TYR A 445 1.57 23.41 -25.43
N ARG A 446 0.54 22.68 -25.84
CA ARG A 446 0.67 21.57 -26.80
C ARG A 446 0.30 22.06 -28.19
N GLN A 447 1.29 22.25 -29.04
CA GLN A 447 1.09 22.59 -30.45
C GLN A 447 1.65 21.45 -31.32
N PHE A 448 0.82 20.94 -32.23
CA PHE A 448 1.22 19.90 -33.17
C PHE A 448 1.63 20.56 -34.48
N LEU A 449 2.88 20.35 -34.89
CA LEU A 449 3.37 20.79 -36.18
C LEU A 449 2.81 19.89 -37.28
N MET A 450 2.26 20.52 -38.32
CA MET A 450 1.75 19.84 -39.52
C MET A 450 2.87 19.41 -40.47
N GLN A 451 4.01 20.09 -40.43
CA GLN A 451 5.20 19.78 -41.22
C GLN A 451 6.22 18.98 -40.40
N PRO A 452 7.07 18.15 -41.04
CA PRO A 452 8.17 17.48 -40.37
C PRO A 452 9.11 18.49 -39.70
N LEU A 453 9.60 18.14 -38.50
CA LEU A 453 10.55 18.98 -37.77
C LEU A 453 11.93 18.89 -38.46
N PRO A 454 12.61 20.01 -38.76
CA PRO A 454 13.99 19.97 -39.25
C PRO A 454 14.92 19.29 -38.23
N LEU A 455 15.89 18.49 -38.71
CA LEU A 455 16.87 17.84 -37.83
C LEU A 455 17.64 18.85 -36.97
N GLU A 456 17.90 20.04 -37.50
CA GLU A 456 18.59 21.12 -36.77
C GLU A 456 17.77 21.61 -35.56
N GLU A 457 16.48 21.90 -35.74
CA GLU A 457 15.58 22.29 -34.65
C GLU A 457 15.39 21.15 -33.63
N PHE A 458 15.26 19.92 -34.12
CA PHE A 458 15.19 18.74 -33.24
C PHE A 458 16.46 18.57 -32.41
N SER A 459 17.63 18.81 -33.03
CA SER A 459 18.91 18.74 -32.35
C SER A 459 19.08 19.82 -31.29
N GLN A 460 18.61 21.05 -31.55
CA GLN A 460 18.61 22.14 -30.56
C GLN A 460 17.66 21.85 -29.39
N PHE A 461 16.54 21.18 -29.64
CA PHE A 461 15.66 20.75 -28.54
C PHE A 461 16.37 19.72 -27.64
N LEU A 462 17.03 18.73 -28.24
CA LEU A 462 17.75 17.69 -27.49
C LEU A 462 19.03 18.19 -26.83
N SER A 463 19.67 19.26 -27.34
CA SER A 463 20.83 19.87 -26.69
C SER A 463 20.49 20.50 -25.34
N CYS A 464 19.20 20.69 -25.01
CA CYS A 464 18.76 21.02 -23.64
C CYS A 464 19.00 19.91 -22.61
N LEU A 465 19.26 18.67 -23.04
CA LEU A 465 19.51 17.53 -22.17
C LEU A 465 21.00 17.46 -21.75
N LEU A 466 21.51 18.52 -21.11
CA LEU A 466 22.93 18.64 -20.78
C LEU A 466 23.34 17.94 -19.48
N GLN A 467 24.63 17.65 -19.41
CA GLN A 467 25.34 17.35 -18.17
C GLN A 467 25.72 18.66 -17.46
N MET A 468 25.32 18.83 -16.20
CA MET A 468 25.74 19.92 -15.33
C MET A 468 26.55 19.39 -14.15
N LYS A 469 27.68 20.03 -13.88
CA LYS A 469 28.49 19.79 -12.70
C LYS A 469 28.01 20.72 -11.59
N LEU A 470 27.61 20.16 -10.45
CA LEU A 470 27.26 20.94 -9.25
C LEU A 470 28.45 20.86 -8.30
N ASP A 471 28.93 22.02 -7.85
CA ASP A 471 30.22 22.14 -7.15
C ASP A 471 30.30 21.36 -5.82
N ASP A 472 29.16 20.99 -5.24
CA ASP A 472 29.06 20.20 -3.99
C ASP A 472 28.70 18.72 -4.19
N TYR A 473 28.65 18.22 -5.43
CA TYR A 473 28.30 16.83 -5.72
C TYR A 473 29.46 16.05 -6.35
N PRO A 474 29.78 14.83 -5.87
CA PRO A 474 30.97 14.09 -6.29
C PRO A 474 30.92 13.58 -7.74
N LEU A 475 29.78 13.70 -8.44
CA LEU A 475 29.62 13.25 -9.84
C LEU A 475 28.79 14.27 -10.65
N PRO A 476 29.15 14.54 -11.92
CA PRO A 476 28.37 15.39 -12.81
C PRO A 476 27.02 14.74 -13.16
N LYS A 477 25.93 15.50 -13.11
CA LYS A 477 24.53 15.03 -13.22
C LYS A 477 23.88 15.49 -14.54
N TYR A 478 22.90 14.73 -15.05
CA TYR A 478 22.09 15.13 -16.21
C TYR A 478 20.75 15.74 -15.74
N LEU A 479 20.24 16.74 -16.44
CA LEU A 479 18.90 17.29 -16.20
C LEU A 479 17.88 16.72 -17.20
N TYR A 480 16.87 15.99 -16.71
CA TYR A 480 15.72 15.56 -17.51
C TYR A 480 14.43 16.20 -16.97
N PRO A 481 13.60 16.84 -17.82
CA PRO A 481 12.29 17.32 -17.44
C PRO A 481 11.24 16.20 -17.50
N SER A 482 11.45 15.10 -16.76
CA SER A 482 10.38 14.19 -16.34
C SER A 482 10.88 13.23 -15.27
N ALA A 483 10.10 13.10 -14.19
CA ALA A 483 10.25 12.17 -13.06
C ALA A 483 11.37 12.44 -12.04
N GLY A 484 11.04 13.18 -10.99
CA GLY A 484 10.95 12.63 -9.63
C GLY A 484 12.21 12.23 -8.83
N ASN A 485 13.39 11.98 -9.40
CA ASN A 485 14.73 12.00 -8.76
C ASN A 485 15.82 11.38 -9.68
N LEU A 486 17.08 11.73 -9.39
CA LEU A 486 18.27 11.63 -10.25
C LEU A 486 18.84 10.21 -10.42
N TYR A 487 18.64 9.61 -11.60
CA TYR A 487 19.37 8.43 -12.07
C TYR A 487 20.17 8.77 -13.35
N PRO A 488 21.24 8.02 -13.70
CA PRO A 488 21.79 8.05 -15.05
C PRO A 488 20.75 7.44 -16.01
N VAL A 489 19.85 8.26 -16.54
CA VAL A 489 18.83 7.81 -17.48
C VAL A 489 19.48 7.68 -18.85
N GLN A 490 19.42 6.48 -19.42
CA GLN A 490 19.66 6.29 -20.85
C GLN A 490 18.43 6.79 -21.60
N THR A 491 18.54 7.90 -22.32
CA THR A 491 17.40 8.44 -23.08
C THR A 491 17.30 7.73 -24.43
N TYR A 492 16.15 7.14 -24.69
CA TYR A 492 15.80 6.58 -25.99
C TYR A 492 14.72 7.45 -26.64
N LEU A 493 14.88 7.72 -27.93
CA LEU A 493 13.99 8.60 -28.70
C LEU A 493 13.32 7.78 -29.78
N LEU A 494 11.99 7.70 -29.75
CA LEU A 494 11.21 7.11 -30.83
C LEU A 494 10.85 8.19 -31.85
N ILE A 495 11.44 8.12 -33.04
CA ILE A 495 11.07 8.97 -34.18
C ILE A 495 10.08 8.19 -35.03
N LYS A 496 8.87 8.75 -35.20
CA LYS A 496 7.90 8.20 -36.16
C LYS A 496 8.38 8.48 -37.59
N PRO A 497 8.14 7.58 -38.56
CA PRO A 497 8.51 7.80 -39.95
C PRO A 497 8.06 9.17 -40.47
N GLU A 498 8.93 9.85 -41.21
CA GLU A 498 8.68 11.14 -41.87
C GLU A 498 8.39 12.33 -40.93
N ARG A 499 8.55 12.18 -39.60
CA ARG A 499 8.30 13.27 -38.64
C ARG A 499 9.49 14.17 -38.36
N VAL A 500 10.71 13.70 -38.62
CA VAL A 500 11.94 14.50 -38.54
C VAL A 500 12.65 14.41 -39.88
N SER A 501 12.88 15.56 -40.52
CA SER A 501 13.52 15.60 -41.84
C SER A 501 14.95 15.07 -41.75
N GLY A 502 15.32 14.13 -42.63
CA GLY A 502 16.67 13.56 -42.65
C GLY A 502 16.95 12.45 -41.63
N LEU A 503 15.95 12.04 -40.82
CA LEU A 503 16.04 10.85 -39.96
C LEU A 503 14.99 9.82 -40.34
N SER A 504 15.40 8.55 -40.38
CA SER A 504 14.48 7.44 -40.57
C SER A 504 13.60 7.25 -39.32
N GLY A 505 12.44 6.61 -39.49
CA GLY A 505 11.62 6.22 -38.35
C GLY A 505 12.31 5.08 -37.56
N GLY A 506 12.39 5.19 -36.24
CA GLY A 506 13.09 4.21 -35.41
C GLY A 506 13.34 4.67 -33.98
N ILE A 507 13.97 3.78 -33.21
CA ILE A 507 14.39 4.07 -31.82
C ILE A 507 15.87 4.43 -31.83
N TYR A 508 16.17 5.66 -31.41
CA TYR A 508 17.51 6.22 -31.31
C TYR A 508 17.98 6.27 -29.86
N TYR A 509 19.28 6.15 -29.65
CA TYR A 509 19.91 6.27 -28.34
C TYR A 509 20.60 7.63 -28.21
N TYR A 510 20.30 8.36 -27.13
CA TYR A 510 21.00 9.60 -26.80
C TYR A 510 22.25 9.28 -25.96
N CYS A 511 23.40 9.69 -26.47
CA CYS A 511 24.68 9.60 -25.79
C CYS A 511 25.19 11.02 -25.53
N PRO A 512 24.99 11.59 -24.32
CA PRO A 512 25.61 12.85 -23.96
C PRO A 512 27.12 12.60 -23.82
N ARG A 513 27.93 13.12 -24.74
CA ARG A 513 29.39 13.14 -24.62
C ARG A 513 29.85 14.49 -24.14
#